data_AF-A0A6P8VE04-F1
#
_entry.id   AF-A0A6P8VE04-F1
#
_cell.length_a   1.000
_cell.length_b   1.000
_cell.length_c   1.000
_cell.angle_alpha   90.00
_cell.angle_beta   90.00
_cell.angle_gamma   90.00
#
_symmetry.space_group_name_H-M   'P 1'
#
loop_
_entity.id
_entity.type
_entity.pdbx_description
1 polymer ?
#
loop_
_entity_poly.entity_id
_entity_poly.type
_entity_poly.pdbx_seq_one_letter_code
_entity_poly.pdbx_strand_id
1 'polypeptide(L)'
;MFCHDQSNKMFFFCRYLSVIGFVINIDTLMLMIPELLQVQQYVLTYRFSQDHLELLFNSIRASGGWNNNPSARQFQAIFRRLMVRCGVSPSETGNVAAQDHTVSLSAVEMSSAETAEEHPSPFANISAVVSDHSYLPTRFGGLVENALVYIAGFVVRQILRKLSCDVCRASLVRDAVPSSFDESYHLLALKNNGGLVIPSQGTVKVLRAAERVIRQASTRQAPKVSTVTYIVREEIGTEDVFQLGEHIEETQFGIDNHYSNLLSLVVSVFLKLRLHHIAKLTSLDLQKGSTRKKLCKTVLFQGF
;
A
#
# COMPACT_ATOMS: atom_id res chain seq x y z
N MET A 1 13.99 -33.81 4.02
CA MET A 1 12.53 -33.72 4.18
C MET A 1 12.16 -32.33 4.71
N PHE A 2 12.21 -31.33 3.84
CA PHE A 2 11.90 -29.92 4.14
C PHE A 2 11.00 -29.41 3.03
N CYS A 3 9.68 -29.54 3.18
CA CYS A 3 8.73 -28.94 2.25
C CYS A 3 7.34 -28.95 2.90
N HIS A 4 7.04 -28.00 3.80
CA HIS A 4 5.63 -27.77 4.19
C HIS A 4 5.32 -26.43 4.87
N ASP A 5 6.25 -25.47 4.98
CA ASP A 5 6.02 -24.24 5.77
C ASP A 5 6.19 -22.90 5.03
N GLN A 6 6.50 -22.92 3.72
CA GLN A 6 6.53 -21.71 2.89
C GLN A 6 5.15 -21.31 2.33
N SER A 7 4.22 -22.25 2.19
CA SER A 7 2.92 -22.01 1.55
C SER A 7 2.02 -21.06 2.34
N ASN A 8 1.98 -21.16 3.68
CA ASN A 8 1.08 -20.33 4.50
C ASN A 8 1.56 -18.88 4.68
N LYS A 9 2.88 -18.62 4.68
CA LYS A 9 3.42 -17.24 4.69
C LYS A 9 3.16 -16.55 3.36
N MET A 10 3.31 -17.27 2.26
CA MET A 10 3.03 -16.78 0.91
C MET A 10 1.53 -16.47 0.74
N PHE A 11 0.62 -17.31 1.26
CA PHE A 11 -0.82 -17.11 1.13
C PHE A 11 -1.36 -15.84 1.81
N PHE A 12 -0.90 -15.54 3.04
CA PHE A 12 -1.34 -14.32 3.75
C PHE A 12 -0.73 -13.05 3.14
N PHE A 13 0.53 -13.11 2.69
CA PHE A 13 1.20 -12.01 2.00
C PHE A 13 0.59 -11.75 0.61
N CYS A 14 0.30 -12.80 -0.16
CA CYS A 14 -0.36 -12.70 -1.47
C CYS A 14 -1.75 -12.07 -1.41
N ARG A 15 -2.56 -12.37 -0.37
CA ARG A 15 -3.88 -11.74 -0.21
C ARG A 15 -3.82 -10.24 0.07
N TYR A 16 -2.82 -9.79 0.81
CA TYR A 16 -2.60 -8.36 1.05
C TYR A 16 -2.05 -7.67 -0.20
N LEU A 17 -1.16 -8.35 -0.92
CA LEU A 17 -0.58 -7.86 -2.18
C LEU A 17 -1.63 -7.71 -3.28
N SER A 18 -2.58 -8.65 -3.41
CA SER A 18 -3.66 -8.52 -4.39
C SER A 18 -4.57 -7.32 -4.13
N VAL A 19 -4.91 -7.07 -2.85
CA VAL A 19 -5.74 -5.92 -2.48
C VAL A 19 -4.99 -4.61 -2.70
N ILE A 20 -3.71 -4.55 -2.33
CA ILE A 20 -2.86 -3.38 -2.62
C ILE A 20 -2.77 -3.16 -4.13
N GLY A 21 -2.54 -4.21 -4.91
CA GLY A 21 -2.47 -4.13 -6.36
C GLY A 21 -3.76 -3.58 -6.98
N PHE A 22 -4.93 -3.97 -6.47
CA PHE A 22 -6.19 -3.38 -6.89
C PHE A 22 -6.29 -1.89 -6.57
N VAL A 23 -5.92 -1.48 -5.35
CA VAL A 23 -5.95 -0.06 -4.97
C VAL A 23 -5.00 0.76 -5.83
N ILE A 24 -3.76 0.30 -6.03
CA ILE A 24 -2.78 0.96 -6.90
C ILE A 24 -3.32 1.08 -8.31
N ASN A 25 -3.87 -0.01 -8.89
CA ASN A 25 -4.40 0.02 -10.25
C ASN A 25 -5.56 1.01 -10.39
N ILE A 26 -6.45 1.10 -9.40
CA ILE A 26 -7.57 2.07 -9.40
C ILE A 26 -7.01 3.49 -9.34
N ASP A 27 -6.14 3.78 -8.38
CA ASP A 27 -5.58 5.12 -8.19
C ASP A 27 -4.79 5.56 -9.43
N THR A 28 -3.92 4.70 -9.96
CA THR A 28 -3.16 4.96 -11.19
C THR A 28 -4.09 5.22 -12.38
N LEU A 29 -5.14 4.42 -12.56
CA LEU A 29 -6.08 4.62 -13.65
C LEU A 29 -6.85 5.94 -13.50
N MET A 30 -7.31 6.28 -12.29
CA MET A 30 -7.99 7.55 -12.02
C MET A 30 -7.11 8.77 -12.29
N LEU A 31 -5.80 8.66 -12.02
CA LEU A 31 -4.83 9.73 -12.30
C LEU A 31 -4.46 9.82 -13.80
N MET A 32 -4.39 8.69 -14.51
CA MET A 32 -4.01 8.67 -15.93
C MET A 32 -5.16 9.05 -16.87
N ILE A 33 -6.41 8.71 -16.54
CA ILE A 33 -7.57 8.92 -17.42
C ILE A 33 -7.72 10.37 -17.88
N PRO A 34 -7.63 11.40 -17.00
CA PRO A 34 -7.77 12.80 -17.43
C PRO A 34 -6.75 13.20 -18.50
N GLU A 35 -5.48 12.79 -18.34
CA GLU A 35 -4.41 13.08 -19.31
C GLU A 35 -4.63 12.35 -20.62
N LEU A 36 -4.99 11.06 -20.56
CA LEU A 36 -5.25 10.26 -21.76
C LEU A 36 -6.44 10.79 -22.55
N LEU A 37 -7.51 11.23 -21.87
CA LEU A 37 -8.71 11.75 -22.52
C LEU A 37 -8.53 13.13 -23.16
N GLN A 38 -7.39 13.81 -22.94
CA GLN A 38 -7.08 15.05 -23.68
C GLN A 38 -6.81 14.77 -25.17
N VAL A 39 -6.30 13.58 -25.50
CA VAL A 39 -5.86 13.22 -26.87
C VAL A 39 -6.79 12.21 -27.56
N GLN A 40 -7.58 11.45 -26.79
CA GLN A 40 -8.47 10.40 -27.31
C GLN A 40 -9.84 10.46 -26.63
N GLN A 41 -10.89 10.03 -27.35
CA GLN A 41 -12.28 10.09 -26.87
C GLN A 41 -12.60 9.07 -25.77
N TYR A 42 -11.86 7.96 -25.71
CA TYR A 42 -12.06 6.89 -24.75
C TYR A 42 -10.74 6.17 -24.50
N VAL A 43 -10.66 5.42 -23.40
CA VAL A 43 -9.48 4.64 -23.03
C VAL A 43 -9.87 3.16 -22.95
N LEU A 44 -9.17 2.30 -23.70
CA LEU A 44 -9.36 0.85 -23.66
C LEU A 44 -8.54 0.24 -22.52
N THR A 45 -9.13 0.08 -21.35
CA THR A 45 -8.43 -0.42 -20.15
C THR A 45 -7.81 -1.81 -20.33
N TYR A 46 -8.35 -2.64 -21.21
CA TYR A 46 -7.79 -3.93 -21.60
C TYR A 46 -6.34 -3.84 -22.14
N ARG A 47 -5.98 -2.72 -22.78
CA ARG A 47 -4.61 -2.51 -23.30
C ARG A 47 -3.55 -2.37 -22.22
N PHE A 48 -3.95 -2.08 -20.97
CA PHE A 48 -3.06 -2.06 -19.82
C PHE A 48 -2.87 -3.45 -19.18
N SER A 49 -3.62 -4.46 -19.63
CA SER A 49 -3.43 -5.84 -19.15
C SER A 49 -2.22 -6.50 -19.78
N GLN A 50 -1.64 -7.48 -19.08
CA GLN A 50 -0.54 -8.30 -19.60
C GLN A 50 -1.01 -9.40 -20.57
N ASP A 51 -2.32 -9.54 -20.81
CA ASP A 51 -2.92 -10.54 -21.71
C ASP A 51 -2.26 -10.60 -23.08
N HIS A 52 -1.89 -9.43 -23.65
CA HIS A 52 -1.18 -9.38 -24.93
C HIS A 52 0.19 -10.08 -24.90
N LEU A 53 0.91 -9.97 -23.77
CA LEU A 53 2.18 -10.69 -23.56
C LEU A 53 1.93 -12.18 -23.34
N GLU A 54 0.87 -12.54 -22.63
CA GLU A 54 0.50 -13.95 -22.43
C GLU A 54 0.14 -14.64 -23.76
N LEU A 55 -0.60 -13.95 -24.63
CA LEU A 55 -0.92 -14.41 -25.99
C LEU A 55 0.35 -14.59 -26.85
N LEU A 56 1.32 -13.67 -26.72
CA LEU A 56 2.62 -13.81 -27.37
C LEU A 56 3.35 -15.05 -26.86
N PHE A 57 3.43 -15.26 -25.54
CA PHE A 57 4.07 -16.45 -24.97
C PHE A 57 3.36 -17.75 -25.35
N ASN A 58 2.04 -17.73 -25.50
CA ASN A 58 1.28 -18.86 -26.04
C ASN A 58 1.70 -19.18 -27.49
N SER A 59 1.87 -18.16 -28.33
CA SER A 59 2.32 -18.32 -29.72
C SER A 59 3.74 -18.87 -29.81
N ILE A 60 4.62 -18.43 -28.89
CA ILE A 60 6.01 -18.91 -28.81
C ILE A 60 6.03 -20.39 -28.38
N ARG A 61 5.27 -20.76 -27.35
CA ARG A 61 5.15 -22.17 -26.91
C ARG A 61 4.57 -23.05 -28.02
N ALA A 62 3.51 -22.61 -28.70
CA ALA A 62 2.90 -23.33 -29.81
C ALA A 62 3.88 -23.55 -30.99
N SER A 63 4.80 -22.61 -31.23
CA SER A 63 5.83 -22.73 -32.27
C SER A 63 6.85 -23.83 -31.99
N GLY A 64 6.98 -24.27 -30.73
CA GLY A 64 7.84 -25.38 -30.30
C GLY A 64 7.24 -26.77 -30.52
N GLY A 65 6.00 -26.87 -31.02
CA GLY A 65 5.30 -28.14 -31.22
C GLY A 65 5.10 -28.87 -29.89
N TRP A 66 5.75 -30.03 -29.72
CA TRP A 66 5.71 -30.81 -28.47
C TRP A 66 6.61 -30.22 -27.36
N ASN A 67 7.45 -29.23 -27.68
CA ASN A 67 8.30 -28.56 -26.70
C ASN A 67 7.67 -27.27 -26.18
N ASN A 68 6.92 -27.37 -25.09
CA ASN A 68 6.27 -26.22 -24.43
C ASN A 68 7.22 -25.36 -23.56
N ASN A 69 8.50 -25.73 -23.43
CA ASN A 69 9.48 -25.03 -22.61
C ASN A 69 10.77 -24.76 -23.42
N PRO A 70 10.74 -23.82 -24.38
CA PRO A 70 11.88 -23.54 -25.25
C PRO A 70 13.08 -23.04 -24.45
N SER A 71 14.29 -23.46 -24.84
CA SER A 71 15.53 -22.85 -24.35
C SER A 71 15.66 -21.41 -24.83
N ALA A 72 16.53 -20.60 -24.21
CA ALA A 72 16.75 -19.21 -24.62
C ALA A 72 17.11 -19.08 -26.12
N ARG A 73 17.91 -20.02 -26.68
CA ARG A 73 18.24 -20.06 -28.12
C ARG A 73 17.01 -20.37 -28.98
N GLN A 74 16.18 -21.30 -28.55
CA GLN A 74 14.93 -21.64 -29.24
C GLN A 74 13.93 -20.48 -29.20
N PHE A 75 13.77 -19.85 -28.04
CA PHE A 75 12.97 -18.64 -27.86
C PHE A 75 13.42 -17.55 -28.83
N GLN A 76 14.73 -17.24 -28.87
CA GLN A 76 15.28 -16.22 -29.75
C GLN A 76 14.98 -16.52 -31.24
N ALA A 77 15.18 -17.76 -31.68
CA ALA A 77 14.89 -18.17 -33.04
C ALA A 77 13.40 -18.09 -33.39
N ILE A 78 12.53 -18.56 -32.48
CA ILE A 78 11.07 -18.48 -32.64
C ILE A 78 10.61 -17.01 -32.66
N PHE A 79 11.10 -16.19 -31.74
CA PHE A 79 10.75 -14.78 -31.64
C PHE A 79 11.15 -14.01 -32.90
N ARG A 80 12.38 -14.20 -33.40
CA ARG A 80 12.82 -13.65 -34.71
C ARG A 80 11.88 -14.08 -35.83
N ARG A 81 11.53 -15.36 -35.90
CA ARG A 81 10.59 -15.87 -36.91
C ARG A 81 9.20 -15.25 -36.80
N LEU A 82 8.68 -15.04 -35.59
CA LEU A 82 7.40 -14.37 -35.36
C LEU A 82 7.46 -12.91 -35.78
N MET A 83 8.55 -12.18 -35.47
CA MET A 83 8.72 -10.80 -35.93
C MET A 83 8.73 -10.69 -37.46
N VAL A 84 9.44 -11.59 -38.15
CA VAL A 84 9.43 -11.63 -39.64
C VAL A 84 8.04 -11.94 -40.19
N ARG A 85 7.27 -12.81 -39.54
CA ARG A 85 5.94 -13.21 -40.02
C ARG A 85 4.84 -12.19 -39.70
N CYS A 86 4.95 -11.50 -38.58
CA CYS A 86 3.97 -10.51 -38.13
C CYS A 86 4.31 -9.09 -38.58
N GLY A 87 5.59 -8.81 -38.88
CA GLY A 87 6.06 -7.54 -39.42
C GLY A 87 6.11 -7.59 -40.95
N VAL A 88 5.03 -7.13 -41.59
CA VAL A 88 5.08 -6.80 -43.02
C VAL A 88 5.73 -5.43 -43.14
N SER A 89 6.98 -5.39 -43.59
CA SER A 89 7.54 -4.18 -44.19
C SER A 89 6.78 -3.91 -45.49
N PRO A 90 6.32 -2.68 -45.77
CA PRO A 90 5.80 -2.37 -47.09
C PRO A 90 6.87 -2.67 -48.14
N SER A 91 6.49 -3.35 -49.22
CA SER A 91 7.36 -3.52 -50.37
C SER A 91 7.70 -2.15 -50.97
N GLU A 92 8.97 -1.84 -51.21
CA GLU A 92 9.38 -0.62 -51.94
C GLU A 92 8.83 -0.56 -53.37
N THR A 93 8.31 -1.68 -53.90
CA THR A 93 7.69 -1.78 -55.22
C THR A 93 6.16 -1.70 -55.22
N GLY A 94 5.53 -1.52 -54.05
CA GLY A 94 4.07 -1.41 -53.93
C GLY A 94 3.58 0.03 -54.04
N ASN A 95 2.50 0.26 -54.78
CA ASN A 95 1.90 1.58 -55.01
C ASN A 95 1.17 2.19 -53.78
N VAL A 96 1.51 1.78 -52.55
CA VAL A 96 0.82 2.20 -51.31
C VAL A 96 1.77 3.02 -50.45
N ALA A 97 1.44 4.30 -50.25
CA ALA A 97 2.20 5.19 -49.38
C ALA A 97 1.97 4.84 -47.89
N ALA A 98 3.04 4.82 -47.11
CA ALA A 98 2.98 4.62 -45.66
C ALA A 98 2.25 5.80 -45.00
N GLN A 99 1.29 5.49 -44.13
CA GLN A 99 0.39 6.48 -43.56
C GLN A 99 0.95 7.17 -42.30
N ASP A 100 1.94 6.57 -41.62
CA ASP A 100 2.60 7.12 -40.41
C ASP A 100 4.06 6.63 -40.23
N HIS A 101 4.88 7.38 -39.48
CA HIS A 101 6.30 7.09 -39.16
C HIS A 101 6.51 5.96 -38.13
N THR A 102 5.51 5.11 -37.89
CA THR A 102 5.64 3.98 -36.96
C THR A 102 6.66 2.97 -37.50
N VAL A 103 7.87 2.99 -36.94
CA VAL A 103 8.92 2.00 -37.23
C VAL A 103 8.44 0.65 -36.70
N SER A 104 8.04 -0.24 -37.60
CA SER A 104 7.86 -1.65 -37.28
C SER A 104 9.22 -2.22 -36.90
N LEU A 105 9.33 -2.86 -35.74
CA LEU A 105 10.54 -3.54 -35.28
C LEU A 105 11.04 -4.47 -36.39
N SER A 106 12.09 -4.07 -37.10
CA SER A 106 12.59 -4.82 -38.25
C SER A 106 13.42 -6.00 -37.74
N ALA A 107 13.17 -7.20 -38.24
CA ALA A 107 13.93 -8.39 -37.86
C ALA A 107 15.42 -8.32 -38.27
N VAL A 108 15.79 -7.35 -39.11
CA VAL A 108 17.14 -7.15 -39.67
C VAL A 108 18.14 -6.70 -38.59
N GLU A 109 17.69 -5.92 -37.61
CA GLU A 109 18.55 -5.46 -36.50
C GLU A 109 19.00 -6.61 -35.57
N MET A 110 18.31 -7.75 -35.61
CA MET A 110 18.66 -8.91 -34.81
C MET A 110 19.61 -9.88 -35.52
N SER A 111 19.98 -9.62 -36.78
CA SER A 111 20.80 -10.51 -37.62
C SER A 111 22.26 -10.13 -37.77
N SER A 112 22.75 -9.09 -37.06
CA SER A 112 24.19 -8.89 -36.94
C SER A 112 24.79 -10.05 -36.16
N ALA A 113 25.47 -10.94 -36.90
CA ALA A 113 26.51 -11.77 -36.33
C ALA A 113 27.67 -10.83 -35.98
N GLU A 114 27.60 -10.21 -34.80
CA GLU A 114 28.75 -9.50 -34.27
C GLU A 114 29.85 -10.53 -34.03
N THR A 115 30.95 -10.32 -34.74
CA THR A 115 32.30 -10.74 -34.38
C THR A 115 32.45 -10.79 -32.87
N ALA A 116 33.08 -11.85 -32.39
CA ALA A 116 33.36 -12.11 -30.98
C ALA A 116 34.23 -11.00 -30.35
N GLU A 117 33.60 -9.88 -30.03
CA GLU A 117 34.05 -8.91 -29.05
C GLU A 117 33.14 -9.13 -27.84
N GLU A 118 33.72 -9.51 -26.70
CA GLU A 118 33.04 -9.65 -25.42
C GLU A 118 32.56 -8.26 -24.96
N HIS A 119 31.49 -7.75 -25.58
CA HIS A 119 30.76 -6.65 -25.00
C HIS A 119 30.02 -7.18 -23.76
N PRO A 120 30.25 -6.60 -22.57
CA PRO A 120 29.56 -7.03 -21.37
C PRO A 120 28.08 -6.88 -21.62
N SER A 121 27.32 -7.96 -21.46
CA SER A 121 25.89 -7.95 -21.78
C SER A 121 25.24 -6.76 -21.04
N PRO A 122 24.34 -5.99 -21.67
CA PRO A 122 23.61 -4.91 -20.99
C PRO A 122 22.82 -5.39 -19.76
N PHE A 123 22.67 -6.72 -19.63
CA PHE A 123 21.99 -7.41 -18.53
C PHE A 123 22.93 -7.93 -17.44
N ALA A 124 24.25 -7.82 -17.59
CA ALA A 124 25.23 -8.40 -16.64
C ALA A 124 25.23 -7.68 -15.28
N ASN A 125 24.68 -6.46 -15.22
CA ASN A 125 24.62 -5.64 -14.01
C ASN A 125 23.21 -5.18 -13.65
N ILE A 126 22.16 -5.78 -14.21
CA ILE A 126 20.86 -5.70 -13.54
C ILE A 126 20.92 -6.73 -12.43
N SER A 127 21.46 -6.30 -11.28
CA SER A 127 21.16 -6.96 -10.03
C SER A 127 19.64 -7.20 -10.04
N ALA A 128 19.22 -8.46 -10.13
CA ALA A 128 17.84 -8.87 -9.94
C ALA A 128 17.37 -8.63 -8.50
N VAL A 129 18.08 -7.79 -7.73
CA VAL A 129 17.45 -6.82 -6.86
C VAL A 129 16.72 -5.82 -7.76
N VAL A 130 15.58 -6.24 -8.32
CA VAL A 130 14.40 -5.39 -8.24
C VAL A 130 14.40 -4.98 -6.78
N SER A 131 14.93 -3.80 -6.48
CA SER A 131 14.66 -3.17 -5.20
C SER A 131 13.16 -3.25 -5.17
N ASP A 132 12.65 -4.09 -4.27
CA ASP A 132 11.25 -4.19 -3.95
C ASP A 132 10.90 -2.76 -3.59
N HIS A 133 10.53 -1.99 -4.61
CA HIS A 133 10.19 -0.60 -4.45
C HIS A 133 9.08 -0.74 -3.44
N SER A 134 9.30 -0.19 -2.26
CA SER A 134 8.29 -0.16 -1.22
C SER A 134 7.14 0.63 -1.83
N TYR A 135 6.26 -0.06 -2.55
CA TYR A 135 4.99 0.44 -3.06
C TYR A 135 4.08 0.83 -1.87
N LEU A 136 4.53 0.58 -0.64
CA LEU A 136 4.01 1.20 0.56
C LEU A 136 4.27 2.71 0.45
N PRO A 137 3.23 3.52 0.24
CA PRO A 137 3.42 4.94 0.07
C PRO A 137 4.02 5.52 1.36
N THR A 138 5.05 6.35 1.22
CA THR A 138 5.68 7.11 2.32
C THR A 138 4.73 8.15 2.93
N ARG A 139 3.62 8.44 2.24
CA ARG A 139 2.42 9.09 2.79
C ARG A 139 1.45 7.99 3.19
N PHE A 140 0.79 8.06 4.34
CA PHE A 140 -0.22 7.06 4.68
C PHE A 140 -1.23 6.95 3.55
N GLY A 141 -1.22 5.84 2.80
CA GLY A 141 -2.19 5.62 1.73
C GLY A 141 -3.61 5.72 2.27
N GLY A 142 -4.59 6.06 1.42
CA GLY A 142 -5.97 6.31 1.84
C GLY A 142 -6.55 5.23 2.76
N LEU A 143 -6.17 3.96 2.56
CA LEU A 143 -6.58 2.85 3.44
C LEU A 143 -6.07 2.99 4.88
N VAL A 144 -4.81 3.40 5.07
CA VAL A 144 -4.22 3.54 6.40
C VAL A 144 -4.81 4.75 7.12
N GLU A 145 -5.07 5.85 6.40
CA GLU A 145 -5.76 7.02 6.93
C GLU A 145 -7.20 6.66 7.37
N ASN A 146 -7.94 5.90 6.55
CA ASN A 146 -9.27 5.42 6.92
C ASN A 146 -9.26 4.50 8.15
N ALA A 147 -8.26 3.61 8.25
CA ALA A 147 -8.07 2.78 9.44
C ALA A 147 -7.72 3.62 10.68
N LEU A 148 -6.90 4.66 10.53
CA LEU A 148 -6.53 5.56 11.61
C LEU A 148 -7.73 6.34 12.14
N VAL A 149 -8.58 6.88 11.26
CA VAL A 149 -9.83 7.57 11.64
C VAL A 149 -10.77 6.62 12.40
N TYR A 150 -10.92 5.38 11.93
CA TYR A 150 -11.70 4.37 12.63
C TYR A 150 -11.16 4.08 14.05
N ILE A 151 -9.83 3.97 14.20
CA ILE A 151 -9.17 3.81 15.49
C ILE A 151 -9.34 5.05 16.37
N ALA A 152 -9.28 6.25 15.78
CA ALA A 152 -9.47 7.51 16.49
C ALA A 152 -10.85 7.56 17.17
N GLY A 153 -11.91 7.10 16.51
CA GLY A 153 -13.23 6.98 17.12
C GLY A 153 -13.22 6.10 18.40
N PHE A 154 -12.48 4.99 18.40
CA PHE A 154 -12.31 4.17 19.60
C PHE A 154 -11.51 4.87 20.70
N VAL A 155 -10.44 5.58 20.34
CA VAL A 155 -9.62 6.36 21.29
C VAL A 155 -10.47 7.43 21.97
N VAL A 156 -11.23 8.21 21.20
CA VAL A 156 -12.14 9.22 21.75
C VAL A 156 -13.18 8.57 22.66
N ARG A 157 -13.80 7.46 22.25
CA ARG A 157 -14.75 6.72 23.10
C ARG A 157 -14.14 6.31 24.45
N GLN A 158 -12.86 5.96 24.51
CA GLN A 158 -12.19 5.67 25.79
C GLN A 158 -11.95 6.92 26.62
N ILE A 159 -11.56 8.03 26.00
CA ILE A 159 -11.29 9.31 26.67
C ILE A 159 -12.57 9.89 27.26
N LEU A 160 -13.68 9.82 26.52
CA LEU A 160 -15.02 10.24 26.96
C LEU A 160 -15.56 9.42 28.16
N ARG A 161 -14.88 8.36 28.62
CA ARG A 161 -15.25 7.68 29.87
C ARG A 161 -14.49 8.23 31.09
N LYS A 162 -13.44 9.01 30.86
CA LYS A 162 -12.51 9.49 31.88
C LYS A 162 -12.50 11.02 32.01
N LEU A 163 -12.83 11.72 30.93
CA LEU A 163 -12.79 13.17 30.86
C LEU A 163 -14.08 13.77 31.44
N SER A 164 -13.95 14.65 32.43
CA SER A 164 -15.07 15.31 33.12
C SER A 164 -15.51 16.64 32.49
N CYS A 165 -14.60 17.35 31.81
CA CYS A 165 -14.91 18.67 31.22
C CYS A 165 -15.70 18.53 29.92
N ASP A 166 -16.94 19.02 29.89
CA ASP A 166 -17.84 18.92 28.73
C ASP A 166 -17.33 19.64 27.48
N VAL A 167 -16.69 20.80 27.63
CA VAL A 167 -16.10 21.54 26.50
C VAL A 167 -14.97 20.72 25.86
N CYS A 168 -14.08 20.13 26.68
CA CYS A 168 -13.03 19.24 26.17
C CYS A 168 -13.58 17.92 25.60
N ARG A 169 -14.77 17.48 26.02
CA ARG A 169 -15.43 16.30 25.43
C ARG A 169 -15.98 16.63 24.05
N ALA A 170 -16.64 17.77 23.90
CA ALA A 170 -17.19 18.25 22.65
C ALA A 170 -16.10 18.47 21.59
N SER A 171 -14.94 19.01 21.98
CA SER A 171 -13.83 19.26 21.05
C SER A 171 -13.19 18.01 20.44
N LEU A 172 -13.39 16.83 21.03
CA LEU A 172 -12.87 15.56 20.52
C LEU A 172 -13.77 14.89 19.47
N VAL A 173 -15.01 15.34 19.31
CA VAL A 173 -16.02 14.70 18.47
C VAL A 173 -16.54 15.62 17.38
N ARG A 174 -17.23 15.04 16.41
CA ARG A 174 -17.99 15.76 15.39
C ARG A 174 -19.39 15.13 15.30
N ASP A 175 -20.39 15.94 14.98
CA ASP A 175 -21.78 15.47 14.94
C ASP A 175 -22.05 14.52 13.76
N ALA A 176 -21.42 14.78 12.62
CA ALA A 176 -21.63 14.02 11.40
C ALA A 176 -20.31 13.74 10.68
N VAL A 177 -20.31 12.63 9.93
CA VAL A 177 -19.21 12.30 9.02
C VAL A 177 -19.17 13.35 7.91
N PRO A 178 -18.01 13.97 7.62
CA PRO A 178 -17.86 14.86 6.47
C PRO A 178 -18.25 14.16 5.16
N SER A 179 -18.91 14.89 4.28
CA SER A 179 -19.33 14.41 2.96
C SER A 179 -18.19 14.39 1.93
N SER A 180 -17.05 15.00 2.25
CA SER A 180 -15.86 15.04 1.40
C SER A 180 -15.14 13.68 1.39
N PHE A 181 -14.82 13.18 0.20
CA PHE A 181 -14.04 11.95 0.07
C PHE A 181 -12.59 12.13 0.56
N ASP A 182 -12.07 13.34 0.60
CA ASP A 182 -10.67 13.59 0.97
C ASP A 182 -10.39 13.45 2.48
N GLU A 183 -11.42 13.45 3.32
CA GLU A 183 -11.26 13.47 4.78
C GLU A 183 -11.05 12.07 5.40
N SER A 184 -11.04 10.99 4.59
CA SER A 184 -10.71 9.62 5.03
C SER A 184 -11.64 9.02 6.10
N TYR A 185 -12.91 9.44 6.18
CA TYR A 185 -13.90 8.89 7.12
C TYR A 185 -14.70 7.69 6.57
N HIS A 186 -14.45 7.24 5.34
CA HIS A 186 -15.30 6.24 4.67
C HIS A 186 -15.38 4.90 5.40
N LEU A 187 -14.26 4.39 5.93
CA LEU A 187 -14.30 3.13 6.67
C LEU A 187 -15.17 3.26 7.93
N LEU A 188 -15.08 4.41 8.61
CA LEU A 188 -15.91 4.71 9.76
C LEU A 188 -17.37 4.79 9.33
N ALA A 189 -17.69 5.55 8.28
CA ALA A 189 -19.04 5.67 7.74
C ALA A 189 -19.64 4.31 7.38
N LEU A 190 -18.88 3.48 6.64
CA LEU A 190 -19.29 2.15 6.19
C LEU A 190 -19.56 1.19 7.36
N LYS A 191 -18.81 1.32 8.46
CA LYS A 191 -18.97 0.47 9.66
C LYS A 191 -19.90 1.05 10.71
N ASN A 192 -20.34 2.30 10.55
CA ASN A 192 -21.16 2.96 11.55
C ASN A 192 -22.63 2.58 11.39
N ASN A 193 -23.13 1.76 12.31
CA ASN A 193 -24.56 1.44 12.44
C ASN A 193 -25.26 2.32 13.49
N GLY A 194 -24.76 3.55 13.72
CA GLY A 194 -25.32 4.52 14.68
C GLY A 194 -24.71 4.50 16.09
N GLY A 195 -23.69 3.65 16.34
CA GLY A 195 -23.07 3.48 17.66
C GLY A 195 -21.58 3.84 17.74
N LEU A 196 -20.97 4.24 16.63
CA LEU A 196 -19.55 4.62 16.60
C LEU A 196 -19.39 6.12 16.84
N VAL A 197 -18.33 6.48 17.57
CA VAL A 197 -17.95 7.88 17.80
C VAL A 197 -17.24 8.41 16.57
N ILE A 198 -17.70 9.55 16.07
CA ILE A 198 -17.05 10.28 14.97
C ILE A 198 -16.04 11.26 15.60
N PRO A 199 -14.73 11.04 15.42
CA PRO A 199 -13.69 11.91 15.99
C PRO A 199 -13.66 13.28 15.29
N SER A 200 -13.20 14.32 16.00
CA SER A 200 -12.94 15.63 15.41
C SER A 200 -11.70 15.61 14.51
N GLN A 201 -11.64 16.53 13.55
CA GLN A 201 -10.50 16.63 12.61
C GLN A 201 -9.18 16.90 13.35
N GLY A 202 -9.23 17.73 14.39
CA GLY A 202 -8.10 17.98 15.27
C GLY A 202 -7.60 16.72 15.93
N THR A 203 -8.52 15.91 16.48
CA THR A 203 -8.17 14.61 17.07
C THR A 203 -7.47 13.71 16.05
N VAL A 204 -8.03 13.57 14.85
CA VAL A 204 -7.41 12.78 13.78
C VAL A 204 -6.00 13.28 13.44
N LYS A 205 -5.80 14.61 13.39
CA LYS A 205 -4.49 15.22 13.14
C LYS A 205 -3.47 14.90 14.23
N VAL A 206 -3.85 14.96 15.51
CA VAL A 206 -3.00 14.54 16.64
C VAL A 206 -2.60 13.07 16.51
N LEU A 207 -3.56 12.18 16.22
CA LEU A 207 -3.28 10.75 16.06
C LEU A 207 -2.40 10.46 14.84
N ARG A 208 -2.54 11.22 13.74
CA ARG A 208 -1.71 11.09 12.54
C ARG A 208 -0.26 11.43 12.85
N ALA A 209 -0.02 12.54 13.53
CA ALA A 209 1.30 12.91 14.03
C ALA A 209 1.88 11.80 14.93
N ALA A 210 1.10 11.31 15.91
CA ALA A 210 1.54 10.25 16.81
C ALA A 210 1.87 8.95 16.07
N GLU A 211 1.08 8.56 15.06
CA GLU A 211 1.32 7.35 14.26
C GLU A 211 2.62 7.45 13.44
N ARG A 212 2.98 8.64 12.93
CA ARG A 212 4.29 8.84 12.27
C ARG A 212 5.43 8.54 13.21
N VAL A 213 5.39 9.14 14.41
CA VAL A 213 6.42 8.96 15.43
C VAL A 213 6.54 7.48 15.83
N ILE A 214 5.41 6.81 16.04
CA ILE A 214 5.39 5.38 16.41
C ILE A 214 5.99 4.50 15.33
N ARG A 215 5.76 4.79 14.04
CA ARG A 215 6.31 4.01 12.92
C ARG A 215 7.79 4.24 12.69
N GLN A 216 8.27 5.45 12.97
CA GLN A 216 9.69 5.81 12.85
C GLN A 216 10.51 5.29 14.05
N ALA A 217 9.88 5.04 15.20
CA ALA A 217 10.55 4.47 16.35
C ALA A 217 11.11 3.07 16.03
N SER A 218 12.42 2.90 16.19
CA SER A 218 13.10 1.61 16.00
C SER A 218 12.50 0.51 16.88
N THR A 219 12.43 -0.72 16.36
CA THR A 219 11.87 -1.92 17.03
C THR A 219 12.54 -2.30 18.36
N ARG A 220 13.66 -1.68 18.72
CA ARG A 220 14.44 -2.03 19.91
C ARG A 220 13.92 -1.40 21.21
N GLN A 221 13.21 -0.28 21.17
CA GLN A 221 12.68 0.35 22.38
C GLN A 221 11.35 1.07 22.10
N ALA A 222 10.34 0.76 22.92
CA ALA A 222 9.04 1.41 22.82
C ALA A 222 9.16 2.92 23.13
N PRO A 223 8.59 3.81 22.31
CA PRO A 223 8.63 5.23 22.58
C PRO A 223 7.86 5.56 23.85
N LYS A 224 8.40 6.48 24.67
CA LYS A 224 7.72 6.97 25.88
C LYS A 224 6.63 7.96 25.49
N VAL A 225 5.55 8.01 26.28
CA VAL A 225 4.43 8.96 26.08
C VAL A 225 4.95 10.39 25.99
N SER A 226 5.85 10.82 26.90
CA SER A 226 6.41 12.18 26.90
C SER A 226 7.14 12.53 25.60
N THR A 227 7.92 11.60 25.05
CA THR A 227 8.64 11.79 23.78
C THR A 227 7.67 11.94 22.61
N VAL A 228 6.64 11.08 22.53
CA VAL A 228 5.63 11.18 21.48
C VAL A 228 4.84 12.47 21.61
N THR A 229 4.38 12.82 22.81
CA THR A 229 3.65 14.06 23.07
C THR A 229 4.46 15.31 22.69
N TYR A 230 5.76 15.32 22.98
CA TYR A 230 6.65 16.43 22.61
C TYR A 230 6.75 16.58 21.09
N ILE A 231 7.07 15.50 20.37
CA ILE A 231 7.20 15.54 18.89
C ILE A 231 5.86 15.92 18.24
N VAL A 232 4.75 15.38 18.74
CA VAL A 232 3.41 15.71 18.24
C VAL A 232 3.10 17.19 18.45
N ARG A 233 3.50 17.79 19.58
CA ARG A 233 3.34 19.24 19.79
C ARG A 233 4.17 20.05 18.81
N GLU A 234 5.43 19.70 18.63
CA GLU A 234 6.32 20.37 17.67
C GLU A 234 5.74 20.30 16.25
N GLU A 235 5.16 19.16 15.84
CA GLU A 235 4.53 18.99 14.53
C GLU A 235 3.23 19.81 14.36
N ILE A 236 2.46 19.99 15.43
CA ILE A 236 1.21 20.77 15.42
C ILE A 236 1.50 22.28 15.49
N GLY A 237 2.59 22.68 16.15
CA GLY A 237 2.96 24.07 16.33
C GLY A 237 1.96 24.83 17.22
N THR A 238 1.58 26.03 16.79
CA THR A 238 0.67 26.95 17.52
C THR A 238 -0.80 26.77 17.15
N GLU A 239 -1.13 25.78 16.33
CA GLU A 239 -2.51 25.54 15.89
C GLU A 239 -3.37 25.01 17.04
N ASP A 240 -4.52 25.65 17.28
CA ASP A 240 -5.53 25.16 18.22
C ASP A 240 -6.37 24.06 17.57
N VAL A 241 -5.80 22.85 17.52
CA VAL A 241 -6.46 21.68 16.90
C VAL A 241 -7.76 21.29 17.61
N PHE A 242 -7.94 21.66 18.88
CA PHE A 242 -9.15 21.34 19.65
C PHE A 242 -10.14 22.51 19.72
N GLN A 243 -9.83 23.66 19.12
CA GLN A 243 -10.70 24.84 19.13
C GLN A 243 -11.15 25.22 20.55
N LEU A 244 -10.21 25.13 21.51
CA LEU A 244 -10.45 25.42 22.92
C LEU A 244 -10.18 26.89 23.29
N GLY A 245 -9.77 27.76 22.36
CA GLY A 245 -9.43 29.18 22.55
C GLY A 245 -9.98 29.84 23.83
N GLU A 246 -11.26 30.22 23.83
CA GLU A 246 -11.91 30.91 24.97
C GLU A 246 -11.94 30.05 26.25
N HIS A 247 -12.11 28.73 26.11
CA HIS A 247 -12.11 27.79 27.23
C HIS A 247 -10.75 27.69 27.96
N ILE A 248 -9.64 28.00 27.28
CA ILE A 248 -8.31 28.04 27.91
C ILE A 248 -8.17 29.31 28.77
N GLU A 249 -8.74 30.42 28.32
CA GLU A 249 -8.67 31.73 28.99
C GLU A 249 -9.57 31.82 30.24
N GLU A 250 -10.68 31.07 30.27
CA GLU A 250 -11.68 31.07 31.36
C GLU A 250 -11.31 30.16 32.55
N THR A 251 -10.24 29.37 32.47
CA THR A 251 -9.85 28.47 33.58
C THR A 251 -9.30 29.25 34.78
N GLN A 252 -9.89 29.01 35.96
CA GLN A 252 -9.78 29.83 37.18
C GLN A 252 -8.37 30.09 37.75
N PHE A 253 -7.29 29.55 37.17
CA PHE A 253 -5.93 29.76 37.68
C PHE A 253 -4.82 29.88 36.62
N GLY A 254 -5.10 29.93 35.32
CA GLY A 254 -4.04 30.09 34.28
C GLY A 254 -2.95 29.00 34.26
N ILE A 255 -3.11 27.94 35.06
CA ILE A 255 -2.16 26.82 35.25
C ILE A 255 -2.75 25.50 34.69
N ASP A 256 -4.07 25.41 34.57
CA ASP A 256 -4.76 24.27 34.00
C ASP A 256 -4.79 24.36 32.48
N ASN A 257 -3.68 23.96 31.86
CA ASN A 257 -3.58 23.88 30.42
C ASN A 257 -4.39 22.65 29.92
N HIS A 258 -5.73 22.77 29.94
CA HIS A 258 -6.67 21.75 29.47
C HIS A 258 -6.28 21.23 28.10
N TYR A 259 -5.82 22.12 27.20
CA TYR A 259 -5.28 21.75 25.90
C TYR A 259 -4.09 20.78 26.03
N SER A 260 -3.08 21.15 26.82
CA SER A 260 -1.91 20.32 27.10
C SER A 260 -2.27 18.95 27.67
N ASN A 261 -3.18 18.93 28.64
CA ASN A 261 -3.64 17.72 29.31
C ASN A 261 -4.45 16.83 28.37
N LEU A 262 -5.34 17.44 27.57
CA LEU A 262 -6.15 16.75 26.57
C LEU A 262 -5.28 16.13 25.48
N LEU A 263 -4.31 16.89 24.95
CA LEU A 263 -3.36 16.39 23.95
C LEU A 263 -2.54 15.21 24.49
N SER A 264 -2.00 15.35 25.70
CA SER A 264 -1.26 14.26 26.36
C SER A 264 -2.14 13.04 26.62
N LEU A 265 -3.40 13.24 27.01
CA LEU A 265 -4.36 12.17 27.22
C LEU A 265 -4.68 11.43 25.91
N VAL A 266 -4.95 12.15 24.82
CA VAL A 266 -5.18 11.57 23.48
C VAL A 266 -3.99 10.73 23.05
N VAL A 267 -2.78 11.29 23.12
CA VAL A 267 -1.54 10.58 22.76
C VAL A 267 -1.32 9.35 23.64
N SER A 268 -1.56 9.45 24.96
CA SER A 268 -1.33 8.34 25.89
C SER A 268 -2.24 7.14 25.61
N VAL A 269 -3.53 7.38 25.34
CA VAL A 269 -4.50 6.31 25.06
C VAL A 269 -4.20 5.66 23.72
N PHE A 270 -3.90 6.47 22.70
CA PHE A 270 -3.53 5.97 21.39
C PHE A 270 -2.23 5.14 21.43
N LEU A 271 -1.19 5.66 22.08
CA LEU A 271 0.09 4.97 22.19
C LEU A 271 -0.06 3.61 22.89
N LYS A 272 -0.83 3.54 23.98
CA LYS A 272 -1.11 2.27 24.67
C LYS A 272 -1.76 1.26 23.71
N LEU A 273 -2.79 1.69 22.97
CA LEU A 273 -3.47 0.83 21.99
C LEU A 273 -2.52 0.34 20.89
N ARG A 274 -1.68 1.22 20.35
CA ARG A 274 -0.70 0.88 19.30
C ARG A 274 0.39 -0.05 19.81
N LEU A 275 0.93 0.17 21.01
CA LEU A 275 1.92 -0.72 21.60
C LEU A 275 1.35 -2.12 21.85
N HIS A 276 0.11 -2.25 22.30
CA HIS A 276 -0.57 -3.55 22.41
C HIS A 276 -0.71 -4.25 21.05
N HIS A 277 -1.09 -3.49 20.00
CA HIS A 277 -1.19 -4.03 18.65
C HIS A 277 0.16 -4.50 18.12
N ILE A 278 1.22 -3.69 18.26
CA ILE A 278 2.59 -4.04 17.86
C ILE A 278 3.06 -5.29 18.63
N ALA A 279 2.90 -5.33 19.95
CA ALA A 279 3.27 -6.49 20.77
C ALA A 279 2.52 -7.76 20.36
N LYS A 280 1.23 -7.64 20.00
CA LYS A 280 0.43 -8.76 19.46
C LYS A 280 1.00 -9.25 18.13
N LEU A 281 1.34 -8.35 17.21
CA LEU A 281 1.94 -8.72 15.93
C LEU A 281 3.30 -9.38 16.11
N THR A 282 4.17 -8.84 16.95
CA THR A 282 5.48 -9.44 17.28
C THR A 282 5.30 -10.82 17.91
N SER A 283 4.36 -10.97 18.84
CA SER A 283 4.06 -12.27 19.47
C SER A 283 3.55 -13.29 18.46
N LEU A 284 2.68 -12.88 17.53
CA LEU A 284 2.19 -13.75 16.46
C LEU A 284 3.31 -14.16 15.52
N ASP A 285 4.25 -13.26 15.20
CA ASP A 285 5.39 -13.56 14.34
C ASP A 285 6.35 -14.56 14.99
N LEU A 286 6.66 -14.37 16.27
CA LEU A 286 7.45 -15.33 17.05
C LEU A 286 6.76 -16.70 17.16
N GLN A 287 5.42 -16.73 17.26
CA GLN A 287 4.65 -17.98 17.32
C GLN A 287 4.61 -18.75 15.99
N LYS A 288 4.92 -18.13 14.84
CA LYS A 288 4.97 -18.83 13.54
C LYS A 288 6.04 -19.93 13.50
N GLY A 289 7.07 -19.85 14.33
CA GLY A 289 8.09 -20.90 14.49
C GLY A 289 7.74 -22.00 15.51
N SER A 290 6.66 -21.87 16.26
CA SER A 290 6.30 -22.85 17.30
C SER A 290 5.46 -23.98 16.71
N THR A 291 6.13 -25.07 16.33
CA THR A 291 5.56 -26.39 15.97
C THR A 291 4.59 -26.94 17.02
N ARG A 292 4.57 -26.38 18.23
CA ARG A 292 3.76 -26.83 19.37
C ARG A 292 2.25 -26.74 19.14
N LYS A 293 1.75 -25.83 18.28
CA LYS A 293 0.33 -25.80 17.89
C LYS A 293 -0.02 -26.68 16.68
N LYS A 294 0.95 -27.02 15.82
CA LYS A 294 0.73 -27.97 14.69
C LYS A 294 0.51 -29.40 15.20
N LEU A 295 1.14 -29.77 16.32
CA LEU A 295 1.09 -31.14 16.86
C LEU A 295 -0.08 -31.40 17.83
N CYS A 296 -0.80 -30.38 18.31
CA CYS A 296 -1.95 -30.61 19.21
C CYS A 296 -3.12 -31.36 18.55
N LYS A 297 -3.18 -31.41 17.20
CA LYS A 297 -4.18 -32.21 16.48
C LYS A 297 -3.70 -33.60 16.06
N THR A 298 -2.40 -33.87 16.11
CA THR A 298 -1.82 -35.17 15.73
C THR A 298 -1.77 -36.16 16.91
N VAL A 299 -1.84 -35.67 18.15
CA VAL A 299 -1.81 -36.50 19.36
C VAL A 299 -3.20 -37.08 19.71
N LEU A 300 -4.27 -36.69 19.01
CA LEU A 300 -5.62 -37.23 19.24
C LEU A 300 -5.97 -38.48 18.42
N PHE A 301 -5.07 -38.98 17.55
CA PHE A 301 -5.32 -40.17 16.70
C PHE A 301 -4.18 -41.20 16.75
N GLN A 302 -3.69 -41.50 17.96
CA GLN A 302 -2.99 -42.77 18.21
C GLN A 302 -3.67 -43.47 19.38
N GLY A 303 -4.57 -44.39 19.04
CA GLY A 303 -5.27 -45.25 19.99
C GLY A 303 -6.73 -45.46 19.59
N PHE A 304 -6.98 -46.28 18.58
CA PHE A 304 -7.64 -47.59 18.63
C PHE A 304 -7.42 -48.30 17.29
#